data_AF-A0A7S3TUC9-F1
#
_entry.id   AF-A0A7S3TUC9-F1
#
_cell.length_a   1.000
_cell.length_b   1.000
_cell.length_c   1.000
_cell.angle_alpha   90.00
_cell.angle_beta   90.00
_cell.angle_gamma   90.00
#
_symmetry.space_group_name_H-M   'P 1'
#
loop_
_entity.id
_entity.type
_entity.pdbx_description
1 polymer ?
#
loop_
_entity_poly.entity_id
_entity_poly.type
_entity_poly.pdbx_seq_one_letter_code
_entity_poly.pdbx_strand_id
1 'polypeptide(L)'
;GSVASCQYLTCGANAFCTEEAKAGSARCHCNDGYAGNGFVCRPPTELMGRPLIDVPSGTDHPKIADMHITPISGNRLAIVYRDVAAKHQGYLLIGQAEHNGIKLGAPVAFSNGSQAFGPMVTELQDGSGLAITFRNMNRNGTGFIVGAALDNSSAQVRFSDMKPFAHHQAQNVALVPLPGSLIAVLFAEHTTGAKDSGAMFGSAVMARVHADGARPNVSLAGKHRFVSGPVARISAAMLTPTSFVVAFRHRSSDGASSEHREASCLVAEARSTELAFTRQPLLLEPKQDQIWARSVAAVQPNVFAYTYHSGAEKVTKQAFLQVDPETRQMRLLKQPEVLGRGFTPFVGMVGTLTALKPQQDATQVQLLQQQGPRLLTYFTEGAVPKANMCVMGATGLPSLCKDV
;
A
#
# COMPACT_ATOMS: atom_id res chain seq x y z
N GLY A 1 34.80 -14.29 21.18
CA GLY A 1 35.13 -14.87 22.49
C GLY A 1 33.86 -14.99 23.28
N SER A 2 33.68 -16.08 24.03
CA SER A 2 32.65 -16.21 25.04
C SER A 2 33.24 -15.78 26.40
N VAL A 3 32.43 -15.15 27.25
CA VAL A 3 32.77 -14.81 28.64
C VAL A 3 31.70 -15.37 29.57
N ALA A 4 31.92 -15.37 30.88
CA ALA A 4 31.04 -16.02 31.84
C ALA A 4 29.63 -15.39 31.96
N SER A 5 29.50 -14.07 31.74
CA SER A 5 28.22 -13.37 31.83
C SER A 5 28.18 -12.12 30.96
N CYS A 6 26.97 -11.65 30.66
CA CYS A 6 26.78 -10.45 29.84
C CYS A 6 27.32 -9.18 30.50
N GLN A 7 27.52 -9.19 31.82
CA GLN A 7 28.11 -8.08 32.56
C GLN A 7 29.56 -7.78 32.15
N TYR A 8 30.28 -8.80 31.68
CA TYR A 8 31.68 -8.69 31.24
C TYR A 8 31.83 -8.70 29.71
N LEU A 9 30.72 -8.63 28.97
CA LEU A 9 30.72 -8.67 27.50
C LEU A 9 30.15 -7.37 26.93
N THR A 10 31.00 -6.58 26.26
CA THR A 10 30.53 -5.43 25.50
C THR A 10 30.27 -5.84 24.05
N CYS A 11 29.00 -5.88 23.64
CA CYS A 11 28.60 -6.17 22.27
C CYS A 11 28.78 -4.96 21.34
N GLY A 12 28.82 -5.23 20.05
CA GLY A 12 28.92 -4.19 19.02
C GLY A 12 27.67 -3.32 18.92
N ALA A 13 27.76 -2.23 18.15
CA ALA A 13 26.57 -1.48 17.76
C ALA A 13 25.56 -2.40 17.03
N ASN A 14 24.27 -2.25 17.34
CA ASN A 14 23.19 -3.10 16.83
C ASN A 14 23.30 -4.59 17.22
N ALA A 15 23.78 -4.87 18.43
CA ALA A 15 23.84 -6.19 18.99
C ALA A 15 23.32 -6.21 20.44
N PHE A 16 22.91 -7.38 20.91
CA PHE A 16 22.51 -7.65 22.28
C PHE A 16 23.23 -8.88 22.82
N CYS A 17 23.34 -8.97 24.14
CA CYS A 17 23.96 -10.10 24.80
C CYS A 17 22.91 -11.08 25.33
N THR A 18 23.16 -12.37 25.20
CA THR A 18 22.37 -13.44 25.82
C THR A 18 23.28 -14.38 26.62
N GLU A 19 22.74 -14.92 27.71
CA GLU A 19 23.42 -15.96 28.49
C GLU A 19 22.96 -17.35 28.03
N GLU A 20 23.91 -18.18 27.62
CA GLU A 20 23.64 -19.57 27.24
C GLU A 20 23.58 -20.43 28.50
N ALA A 21 22.35 -20.80 28.88
CA ALA A 21 22.04 -21.53 30.12
C ALA A 21 22.78 -22.88 30.29
N LYS A 22 23.29 -23.47 29.20
CA LYS A 22 23.96 -24.79 29.24
C LYS A 22 25.49 -24.73 29.39
N ALA A 23 26.11 -23.58 29.15
CA ALA A 23 27.57 -23.46 29.10
C ALA A 23 28.14 -22.42 30.09
N GLY A 24 27.28 -21.72 30.84
CA GLY A 24 27.72 -20.62 31.71
C GLY A 24 28.46 -19.55 30.91
N SER A 25 28.03 -19.34 29.65
CA SER A 25 28.71 -18.47 28.70
C SER A 25 27.75 -17.46 28.11
N ALA A 26 28.17 -16.22 28.04
CA ALA A 26 27.47 -15.14 27.36
C ALA A 26 27.98 -14.95 25.93
N ARG A 27 27.06 -14.63 25.01
CA ARG A 27 27.36 -14.39 23.61
C ARG A 27 26.60 -13.17 23.08
N CYS A 28 27.26 -12.41 22.22
CA CYS A 28 26.64 -11.33 21.49
C CYS A 28 25.91 -11.86 20.23
N HIS A 29 24.70 -11.37 20.02
CA HIS A 29 23.88 -11.62 18.85
C HIS A 29 23.56 -10.28 18.18
N CYS A 30 23.59 -10.23 16.85
CA CYS A 30 23.12 -9.05 16.15
C CYS A 30 21.60 -8.89 16.36
N ASN A 31 21.14 -7.65 16.45
CA ASN A 31 19.73 -7.33 16.37
C ASN A 31 19.17 -7.81 15.03
N ASP A 32 17.87 -8.13 14.99
CA ASP A 32 17.19 -8.45 13.72
C ASP A 32 17.40 -7.33 12.69
N GLY A 33 17.61 -7.71 11.44
CA GLY A 33 17.97 -6.76 10.37
C GLY A 33 19.47 -6.44 10.30
N TYR A 34 20.29 -7.03 11.18
CA TYR A 34 21.75 -6.96 11.12
C TYR A 34 22.34 -8.37 11.07
N ALA A 35 23.37 -8.55 10.24
CA ALA A 35 24.14 -9.77 10.14
C ALA A 35 25.58 -9.54 10.61
N GLY A 36 26.16 -10.56 11.23
CA GLY A 36 27.52 -10.50 11.73
C GLY A 36 27.74 -11.42 12.93
N ASN A 37 28.75 -11.09 13.73
CA ASN A 37 29.23 -11.95 14.82
C ASN A 37 28.86 -11.42 16.22
N GLY A 38 27.96 -10.43 16.31
CA GLY A 38 27.57 -9.79 17.57
C GLY A 38 28.52 -8.69 18.07
N PHE A 39 29.76 -8.64 17.59
CA PHE A 39 30.71 -7.55 17.85
C PHE A 39 30.77 -6.56 16.68
N VAL A 40 30.57 -7.06 15.47
CA VAL A 40 30.38 -6.27 14.26
C VAL A 40 29.08 -6.74 13.63
N CYS A 41 28.06 -5.89 13.73
CA CYS A 41 26.75 -6.13 13.14
C CYS A 41 26.50 -5.05 12.10
N ARG A 42 26.34 -5.47 10.85
CA ARG A 42 26.07 -4.59 9.72
C ARG A 42 24.73 -4.96 9.11
N PRO A 43 24.00 -4.01 8.51
CA PRO A 43 22.86 -4.37 7.66
C PRO A 43 23.33 -5.42 6.65
N PRO A 44 22.63 -6.54 6.49
CA PRO A 44 22.91 -7.52 5.46
C PRO A 44 23.03 -6.82 4.11
N THR A 45 23.94 -7.28 3.25
CA THR A 45 24.16 -6.71 1.91
C THR A 45 22.92 -6.79 1.02
N GLU A 46 21.95 -7.64 1.41
CA GLU A 46 20.64 -7.82 0.80
C GLU A 46 19.66 -6.69 1.19
N LEU A 47 19.89 -6.03 2.33
CA LEU A 47 19.10 -4.89 2.82
C LEU A 47 19.74 -3.54 2.50
N MET A 48 20.92 -3.52 1.87
CA MET A 48 21.51 -2.28 1.37
C MET A 48 20.71 -1.79 0.15
N GLY A 49 20.31 -0.52 0.16
CA GLY A 49 19.57 0.09 -0.95
C GLY A 49 20.35 -0.02 -2.26
N ARG A 50 19.75 -0.68 -3.25
CA ARG A 50 20.27 -0.77 -4.63
C ARG A 50 19.40 0.10 -5.54
N PRO A 51 19.96 0.67 -6.63
CA PRO A 51 19.15 1.28 -7.66
C PRO A 51 18.04 0.33 -8.09
N LEU A 52 16.80 0.81 -8.14
CA LEU A 52 15.70 0.00 -8.65
C LEU A 52 15.85 -0.22 -10.15
N ILE A 53 16.55 0.62 -10.90
CA ILE A 53 16.73 0.43 -12.34
C ILE A 53 18.23 0.50 -12.60
N ASP A 54 18.80 -0.61 -13.04
CA ASP A 54 20.17 -0.66 -13.53
C ASP A 54 20.20 -0.09 -14.94
N VAL A 55 20.71 1.14 -15.03
CA VAL A 55 20.79 1.91 -16.27
C VAL A 55 22.21 1.78 -16.82
N PRO A 56 22.40 1.33 -18.08
CA PRO A 56 23.73 1.22 -18.68
C PRO A 56 24.49 2.55 -18.65
N SER A 57 25.81 2.50 -18.46
CA SER A 57 26.66 3.68 -18.45
C SER A 57 26.49 4.49 -19.75
N GLY A 58 26.28 5.81 -19.61
CA GLY A 58 26.09 6.73 -20.75
C GLY A 58 24.65 6.89 -21.22
N THR A 59 23.67 6.27 -20.55
CA THR A 59 22.24 6.54 -20.79
C THR A 59 21.67 7.43 -19.69
N ASP A 60 20.70 8.28 -20.04
CA ASP A 60 20.04 9.16 -19.07
C ASP A 60 19.26 8.32 -18.05
N HIS A 61 19.55 8.55 -16.78
CA HIS A 61 18.82 7.89 -15.70
C HIS A 61 17.37 8.41 -15.63
N PRO A 62 16.37 7.52 -15.45
CA PRO A 62 14.99 7.94 -15.30
C PRO A 62 14.85 8.80 -14.05
N LYS A 63 14.10 9.91 -14.17
CA LYS A 63 13.78 10.80 -13.06
C LYS A 63 12.41 10.44 -12.51
N ILE A 64 12.39 9.40 -11.69
CA ILE A 64 11.16 8.85 -11.12
C ILE A 64 10.58 9.81 -10.09
N ALA A 65 9.35 10.26 -10.32
CA ALA A 65 8.67 11.18 -9.40
C ALA A 65 7.44 10.57 -8.73
N ASP A 66 6.80 9.58 -9.36
CA ASP A 66 5.74 8.78 -8.74
C ASP A 66 6.03 7.30 -8.98
N MET A 67 5.67 6.42 -8.03
CA MET A 67 5.85 4.97 -8.15
C MET A 67 4.78 4.24 -7.34
N HIS A 68 4.37 3.06 -7.83
CA HIS A 68 3.59 2.09 -7.08
C HIS A 68 4.13 0.68 -7.34
N ILE A 69 4.23 -0.12 -6.28
CA ILE A 69 4.75 -1.49 -6.31
C ILE A 69 3.67 -2.40 -5.73
N THR A 70 3.42 -3.54 -6.37
CA THR A 70 2.52 -4.57 -5.86
C THR A 70 3.10 -5.96 -6.08
N PRO A 71 2.99 -6.90 -5.13
CA PRO A 71 3.31 -8.30 -5.37
C PRO A 71 2.30 -8.92 -6.33
N ILE A 72 2.78 -9.77 -7.23
CA ILE A 72 1.97 -10.52 -8.21
C ILE A 72 2.35 -12.01 -8.18
N SER A 73 1.50 -12.84 -8.77
CA SER A 73 1.67 -14.30 -8.78
C SER A 73 3.00 -14.71 -9.42
N GLY A 74 3.57 -15.82 -8.91
CA GLY A 74 4.85 -16.37 -9.38
C GLY A 74 6.09 -15.78 -8.71
N ASN A 75 5.98 -15.31 -7.46
CA ASN A 75 7.08 -14.64 -6.73
C ASN A 75 7.62 -13.42 -7.51
N ARG A 76 6.70 -12.65 -8.10
CA ARG A 76 7.00 -11.48 -8.93
C ARG A 76 6.45 -10.20 -8.31
N LEU A 77 6.92 -9.08 -8.82
CA LEU A 77 6.43 -7.74 -8.49
C LEU A 77 6.04 -7.02 -9.77
N ALA A 78 4.95 -6.27 -9.74
CA ALA A 78 4.64 -5.25 -10.74
C ALA A 78 4.95 -3.88 -10.17
N ILE A 79 5.71 -3.09 -10.92
CA ILE A 79 6.16 -1.76 -10.53
C ILE A 79 5.72 -0.81 -11.64
N VAL A 80 4.91 0.19 -11.31
CA VAL A 80 4.61 1.29 -12.23
C VAL A 80 5.23 2.57 -11.72
N TYR A 81 5.75 3.38 -12.64
CA TYR A 81 6.36 4.65 -12.28
C TYR A 81 6.16 5.71 -13.36
N ARG A 82 6.32 6.97 -12.96
CA ARG A 82 6.32 8.13 -13.84
C ARG A 82 7.72 8.71 -13.96
N ASP A 83 8.22 8.79 -15.19
CA ASP A 83 9.52 9.37 -15.51
C ASP A 83 9.39 10.82 -16.01
N VAL A 84 9.94 11.77 -15.25
CA VAL A 84 9.96 13.19 -15.60
C VAL A 84 10.90 13.47 -16.79
N ALA A 85 12.00 12.72 -16.92
CA ALA A 85 12.92 12.88 -18.04
C ALA A 85 12.26 12.49 -19.37
N ALA A 86 11.42 11.46 -19.35
CA ALA A 86 10.58 11.04 -20.48
C ALA A 86 9.24 11.80 -20.57
N LYS A 87 9.25 13.13 -20.35
CA LYS A 87 8.05 13.99 -20.47
C LYS A 87 6.84 13.50 -19.65
N HIS A 88 7.09 12.97 -18.45
CA HIS A 88 6.07 12.41 -17.55
C HIS A 88 5.41 11.10 -18.05
N GLN A 89 6.06 10.35 -18.93
CA GLN A 89 5.56 9.05 -19.42
C GLN A 89 5.53 7.99 -18.30
N GLY A 90 4.56 7.08 -18.40
CA GLY A 90 4.35 5.98 -17.46
C GLY A 90 4.91 4.65 -17.97
N TYR A 91 5.65 3.95 -17.12
CA TYR A 91 6.28 2.66 -17.42
C TYR A 91 5.90 1.58 -16.41
N LEU A 92 5.75 0.35 -16.89
CA LEU A 92 5.62 -0.87 -16.10
C LEU A 92 6.94 -1.64 -16.14
N LEU A 93 7.38 -2.12 -14.99
CA LEU A 93 8.43 -3.11 -14.81
C LEU A 93 7.83 -4.34 -14.15
N ILE A 94 8.25 -5.52 -14.61
CA ILE A 94 8.00 -6.79 -13.93
C ILE A 94 9.31 -7.25 -13.32
N GLY A 95 9.31 -7.48 -12.00
CA GLY A 95 10.44 -8.01 -11.26
C GLY A 95 10.20 -9.45 -10.84
N GLN A 96 11.23 -10.29 -10.91
CA GLN A 96 11.27 -11.61 -10.31
C GLN A 96 12.01 -11.50 -8.99
N ALA A 97 11.37 -11.85 -7.87
CA ALA A 97 12.07 -11.94 -6.60
C ALA A 97 12.97 -13.19 -6.60
N GLU A 98 14.22 -13.00 -6.21
CA GLU A 98 15.25 -14.02 -6.06
C GLU A 98 15.72 -14.04 -4.59
N HIS A 99 16.59 -14.99 -4.21
CA HIS A 99 17.01 -15.15 -2.81
C HIS A 99 17.62 -13.87 -2.22
N ASN A 100 18.39 -13.12 -3.02
CA ASN A 100 19.17 -11.95 -2.56
C ASN A 100 18.80 -10.65 -3.29
N GLY A 101 17.61 -10.57 -3.89
CA GLY A 101 17.21 -9.36 -4.59
C GLY A 101 16.04 -9.54 -5.54
N ILE A 102 15.89 -8.60 -6.46
CA ILE A 102 14.84 -8.61 -7.49
C ILE A 102 15.52 -8.45 -8.84
N LYS A 103 15.31 -9.41 -9.73
CA LYS A 103 15.72 -9.32 -11.13
C LYS A 103 14.62 -8.63 -11.93
N LEU A 104 14.92 -7.45 -12.48
CA LEU A 104 13.94 -6.64 -13.18
C LEU A 104 13.99 -6.85 -14.69
N GLY A 105 12.82 -6.90 -15.31
CA GLY A 105 12.65 -6.88 -16.76
C GLY A 105 12.83 -5.47 -17.34
N ALA A 106 12.72 -5.37 -18.67
CA ALA A 106 12.76 -4.08 -19.35
C ALA A 106 11.49 -3.24 -19.08
N PRO A 107 11.60 -1.91 -18.97
CA PRO A 107 10.44 -1.04 -18.78
C PRO A 107 9.58 -1.00 -20.05
N VAL A 108 8.26 -1.17 -19.90
CA VAL A 108 7.30 -1.10 -21.00
C VAL A 108 6.34 0.06 -20.77
N ALA A 109 6.22 0.97 -21.74
CA ALA A 109 5.37 2.15 -21.60
C ALA A 109 3.88 1.77 -21.63
N PHE A 110 3.10 2.21 -20.63
CA PHE A 110 1.65 1.96 -20.57
C PHE A 110 0.80 3.21 -20.87
N SER A 111 1.38 4.41 -20.82
CA SER A 111 0.61 5.66 -20.93
C SER A 111 0.39 6.16 -22.35
N ASN A 112 0.84 5.41 -23.37
CA ASN A 112 0.67 5.72 -24.80
C ASN A 112 1.01 7.18 -25.16
N GLY A 113 2.17 7.68 -24.70
CA GLY A 113 2.62 9.06 -24.93
C GLY A 113 1.93 10.13 -24.08
N SER A 114 0.90 9.78 -23.31
CA SER A 114 0.29 10.65 -22.30
C SER A 114 1.15 10.75 -21.04
N GLN A 115 0.95 11.81 -20.26
CA GLN A 115 1.54 11.92 -18.93
C GLN A 115 0.86 10.93 -17.97
N ALA A 116 1.59 10.43 -16.97
CA ALA A 116 1.12 9.36 -16.08
C ALA A 116 1.25 9.70 -14.59
N PHE A 117 0.57 10.75 -14.13
CA PHE A 117 0.63 11.16 -12.71
C PHE A 117 -0.09 10.16 -11.81
N GLY A 118 0.52 9.87 -10.65
CA GLY A 118 0.00 8.95 -9.64
C GLY A 118 -0.36 7.57 -10.20
N PRO A 119 0.57 6.87 -10.88
CA PRO A 119 0.25 5.56 -11.42
C PRO A 119 0.10 4.55 -10.28
N MET A 120 -0.91 3.69 -10.37
CA MET A 120 -1.13 2.55 -9.47
C MET A 120 -1.31 1.27 -10.27
N VAL A 121 -0.94 0.13 -9.69
CA VAL A 121 -1.05 -1.18 -10.33
C VAL A 121 -1.54 -2.23 -9.34
N THR A 122 -2.41 -3.12 -9.80
CA THR A 122 -2.78 -4.35 -9.09
C THR A 122 -2.84 -5.52 -10.07
N GLU A 123 -2.54 -6.72 -9.61
CA GLU A 123 -2.94 -7.94 -10.30
C GLU A 123 -4.43 -8.20 -10.05
N LEU A 124 -5.09 -8.79 -11.04
CA LEU A 124 -6.45 -9.31 -10.91
C LEU A 124 -6.45 -10.51 -9.96
N GLN A 125 -7.55 -10.73 -9.22
CA GLN A 125 -7.59 -11.81 -8.22
C GLN A 125 -7.42 -13.22 -8.82
N ASP A 126 -7.79 -13.39 -10.09
CA ASP A 126 -7.64 -14.64 -10.85
C ASP A 126 -6.22 -14.84 -11.43
N GLY A 127 -5.33 -13.86 -11.30
CA GLY A 127 -3.97 -13.89 -11.87
C GLY A 127 -3.91 -13.73 -13.39
N SER A 128 -5.04 -13.45 -14.06
CA SER A 128 -5.10 -13.37 -15.53
C SER A 128 -4.37 -12.16 -16.12
N GLY A 129 -4.13 -11.12 -15.32
CA GLY A 129 -3.47 -9.91 -15.77
C GLY A 129 -3.37 -8.84 -14.71
N LEU A 130 -3.07 -7.62 -15.14
CA LEU A 130 -2.95 -6.44 -14.30
C LEU A 130 -3.97 -5.38 -14.69
N ALA A 131 -4.30 -4.53 -13.73
CA ALA A 131 -4.92 -3.24 -13.97
C ALA A 131 -3.99 -2.12 -13.53
N ILE A 132 -3.80 -1.14 -14.40
CA ILE A 132 -3.02 0.06 -14.14
C ILE A 132 -3.95 1.26 -14.21
N THR A 133 -3.81 2.19 -13.27
CA THR A 133 -4.53 3.47 -13.29
C THR A 133 -3.57 4.63 -13.18
N PHE A 134 -3.91 5.75 -13.80
CA PHE A 134 -3.14 7.00 -13.72
C PHE A 134 -4.00 8.18 -14.15
N ARG A 135 -3.50 9.40 -13.96
CA ARG A 135 -4.11 10.62 -14.49
C ARG A 135 -3.17 11.33 -15.47
N ASN A 136 -3.74 11.90 -16.53
CA ASN A 136 -2.95 12.56 -17.59
C ASN A 136 -2.46 13.97 -17.24
N MET A 137 -2.78 14.48 -16.06
CA MET A 137 -2.29 15.76 -15.54
C MET A 137 -2.18 15.68 -14.02
N ASN A 138 -1.28 16.48 -13.43
CA ASN A 138 -1.09 16.48 -11.98
C ASN A 138 -2.37 16.84 -11.21
N ARG A 139 -3.16 17.79 -11.73
CA ARG A 139 -4.44 18.22 -11.17
C ARG A 139 -5.44 18.42 -12.30
N ASN A 140 -6.72 18.17 -12.03
CA ASN A 140 -7.84 18.34 -12.95
C ASN A 140 -7.74 17.52 -14.25
N GLY A 141 -6.90 16.47 -14.24
CA GLY A 141 -6.72 15.57 -15.37
C GLY A 141 -7.87 14.57 -15.53
N THR A 142 -7.83 13.83 -16.63
CA THR A 142 -8.65 12.64 -16.86
C THR A 142 -7.93 11.45 -16.24
N GLY A 143 -8.67 10.67 -15.46
CA GLY A 143 -8.20 9.38 -14.93
C GLY A 143 -8.42 8.28 -15.97
N PHE A 144 -7.42 7.45 -16.20
CA PHE A 144 -7.45 6.31 -17.12
C PHE A 144 -7.20 4.98 -16.41
N ILE A 145 -7.86 3.93 -16.89
CA ILE A 145 -7.55 2.52 -16.60
C ILE A 145 -6.93 1.90 -17.86
N VAL A 146 -5.86 1.13 -17.67
CA VAL A 146 -5.25 0.27 -18.69
C VAL A 146 -5.22 -1.15 -18.15
N GLY A 147 -5.76 -2.11 -18.90
CA GLY A 147 -5.59 -3.52 -18.65
C GLY A 147 -4.27 -4.01 -19.24
N ALA A 148 -3.60 -4.95 -18.58
CA ALA A 148 -2.40 -5.58 -19.11
C ALA A 148 -2.48 -7.10 -19.01
N ALA A 149 -2.16 -7.79 -20.11
CA ALA A 149 -1.94 -9.23 -20.13
C ALA A 149 -0.45 -9.52 -19.98
N LEU A 150 -0.12 -10.42 -19.06
CA LEU A 150 1.24 -10.88 -18.82
C LEU A 150 1.44 -12.23 -19.50
N ASP A 151 2.39 -12.33 -20.42
CA ASP A 151 2.84 -13.63 -20.91
C ASP A 151 3.88 -14.21 -19.94
N ASN A 152 3.48 -15.25 -19.21
CA ASN A 152 4.34 -15.92 -18.23
C ASN A 152 5.54 -16.64 -18.85
N SER A 153 5.54 -16.89 -20.17
CA SER A 153 6.62 -17.59 -20.87
C SER A 153 7.64 -16.65 -21.51
N SER A 154 7.22 -15.48 -21.97
CA SER A 154 8.06 -14.57 -22.77
C SER A 154 8.38 -13.23 -22.09
N ALA A 155 7.84 -13.00 -20.89
CA ALA A 155 7.90 -11.71 -20.17
C ALA A 155 7.35 -10.51 -20.98
N GLN A 156 6.63 -10.77 -22.09
CA GLN A 156 5.96 -9.75 -22.87
C GLN A 156 4.71 -9.25 -22.16
N VAL A 157 4.48 -7.94 -22.26
CA VAL A 157 3.28 -7.29 -21.73
C VAL A 157 2.52 -6.68 -22.88
N ARG A 158 1.22 -6.98 -22.95
CA ARG A 158 0.29 -6.35 -23.90
C ARG A 158 -0.67 -5.47 -23.13
N PHE A 159 -0.87 -4.24 -23.57
CA PHE A 159 -1.80 -3.30 -22.96
C PHE A 159 -3.10 -3.20 -23.75
N SER A 160 -4.20 -2.91 -23.04
CA SER A 160 -5.43 -2.43 -23.64
C SER A 160 -5.29 -0.98 -24.11
N ASP A 161 -6.27 -0.49 -24.85
CA ASP A 161 -6.49 0.95 -24.98
C ASP A 161 -6.77 1.58 -23.61
N MET A 162 -6.44 2.88 -23.47
CA MET A 162 -6.70 3.64 -22.26
C MET A 162 -8.19 3.93 -22.11
N LYS A 163 -8.81 3.47 -21.02
CA LYS A 163 -10.24 3.71 -20.74
C LYS A 163 -10.42 4.84 -19.73
N PRO A 164 -11.02 5.99 -20.08
CA PRO A 164 -11.25 7.07 -19.14
C PRO A 164 -12.33 6.70 -18.12
N PHE A 165 -12.12 6.99 -16.83
CA PHE A 165 -13.08 6.71 -15.75
C PHE A 165 -13.46 7.95 -14.91
N ALA A 166 -12.64 8.99 -14.95
CA ALA A 166 -12.84 10.22 -14.18
C ALA A 166 -12.49 11.45 -15.03
N HIS A 167 -13.22 12.55 -14.80
CA HIS A 167 -12.90 13.86 -15.34
C HIS A 167 -12.56 14.79 -14.19
N HIS A 168 -11.58 15.68 -14.39
CA HIS A 168 -11.16 16.62 -13.35
C HIS A 168 -10.77 15.93 -12.04
N GLN A 169 -10.02 14.84 -12.15
CA GLN A 169 -9.48 14.12 -11.01
C GLN A 169 -8.44 15.00 -10.30
N ALA A 170 -8.56 15.09 -8.99
CA ALA A 170 -7.79 16.05 -8.22
C ALA A 170 -6.62 15.44 -7.44
N GLN A 171 -6.68 14.13 -7.12
CA GLN A 171 -5.70 13.43 -6.29
C GLN A 171 -5.43 12.01 -6.79
N ASN A 172 -4.53 11.29 -6.11
CA ASN A 172 -4.27 9.89 -6.40
C ASN A 172 -5.51 9.02 -6.15
N VAL A 173 -5.56 7.83 -6.75
CA VAL A 173 -6.63 6.86 -6.51
C VAL A 173 -6.28 5.92 -5.36
N ALA A 174 -7.24 5.08 -4.98
CA ALA A 174 -6.97 3.78 -4.39
C ALA A 174 -7.52 2.70 -5.34
N LEU A 175 -6.76 1.62 -5.54
CA LEU A 175 -7.07 0.55 -6.48
C LEU A 175 -7.22 -0.76 -5.72
N VAL A 176 -8.38 -1.41 -5.83
CA VAL A 176 -8.69 -2.65 -5.11
C VAL A 176 -9.06 -3.75 -6.13
N PRO A 177 -8.34 -4.89 -6.16
CA PRO A 177 -8.73 -6.03 -6.98
C PRO A 177 -9.92 -6.76 -6.38
N LEU A 178 -10.86 -7.17 -7.23
CA LEU A 178 -12.12 -7.82 -6.87
C LEU A 178 -12.29 -9.15 -7.65
N PRO A 179 -13.21 -10.05 -7.24
CA PRO A 179 -13.37 -11.35 -7.86
C PRO A 179 -13.88 -11.25 -9.30
N GLY A 180 -13.52 -12.23 -10.13
CA GLY A 180 -13.92 -12.30 -11.52
C GLY A 180 -13.38 -11.12 -12.33
N SER A 181 -12.07 -10.89 -12.29
CA SER A 181 -11.37 -9.86 -13.08
C SER A 181 -11.92 -8.43 -12.91
N LEU A 182 -12.57 -8.16 -11.77
CA LEU A 182 -13.09 -6.84 -11.43
C LEU A 182 -12.05 -6.05 -10.64
N ILE A 183 -12.16 -4.72 -10.73
CA ILE A 183 -11.41 -3.78 -9.91
C ILE A 183 -12.35 -2.67 -9.43
N ALA A 184 -12.10 -2.15 -8.22
CA ALA A 184 -12.65 -0.89 -7.77
C ALA A 184 -11.57 0.19 -7.82
N VAL A 185 -11.88 1.31 -8.45
CA VAL A 185 -11.06 2.52 -8.49
C VAL A 185 -11.75 3.58 -7.67
N LEU A 186 -11.17 3.96 -6.53
CA LEU A 186 -11.69 5.01 -5.65
C LEU A 186 -10.89 6.29 -5.84
N PHE A 187 -11.57 7.41 -6.03
CA PHE A 187 -10.92 8.66 -6.41
C PHE A 187 -11.72 9.89 -5.94
N ALA A 188 -11.03 11.03 -5.94
CA ALA A 188 -11.62 12.33 -5.69
C ALA A 188 -11.67 13.13 -7.00
N GLU A 189 -12.84 13.65 -7.36
CA GLU A 189 -13.05 14.44 -8.58
C GLU A 189 -13.87 15.71 -8.31
N HIS A 190 -13.69 16.72 -9.16
CA HIS A 190 -14.55 17.89 -9.16
C HIS A 190 -15.87 17.60 -9.87
N THR A 191 -17.00 18.04 -9.31
CA THR A 191 -18.29 17.98 -10.00
C THR A 191 -18.31 18.97 -11.17
N THR A 192 -18.99 18.60 -12.25
CA THR A 192 -19.26 19.50 -13.37
C THR A 192 -20.01 20.73 -12.86
N GLY A 193 -19.43 21.92 -13.04
CA GLY A 193 -19.96 23.20 -12.53
C GLY A 193 -19.31 23.71 -11.22
N ALA A 194 -18.46 22.92 -10.56
CA ALA A 194 -17.80 23.31 -9.31
C ALA A 194 -16.27 23.47 -9.44
N LYS A 195 -15.77 23.74 -10.66
CA LYS A 195 -14.33 23.89 -10.92
C LYS A 195 -13.69 24.97 -10.05
N ASP A 196 -14.46 26.00 -9.70
CA ASP A 196 -13.97 27.16 -8.95
C ASP A 196 -14.13 27.02 -7.42
N SER A 197 -14.93 26.06 -6.93
CA SER A 197 -15.10 25.86 -5.47
C SER A 197 -13.94 25.10 -4.84
N GLY A 198 -13.13 24.41 -5.64
CA GLY A 198 -12.06 23.53 -5.17
C GLY A 198 -12.53 22.28 -4.43
N ALA A 199 -13.84 22.06 -4.28
CA ALA A 199 -14.40 20.88 -3.63
C ALA A 199 -14.24 19.64 -4.52
N MET A 200 -13.76 18.55 -3.92
CA MET A 200 -13.53 17.27 -4.59
C MET A 200 -14.37 16.20 -3.91
N PHE A 201 -15.18 15.45 -4.64
CA PHE A 201 -16.10 14.47 -4.06
C PHE A 201 -15.61 13.04 -4.26
N GLY A 202 -15.94 12.17 -3.30
CA GLY A 202 -15.52 10.77 -3.32
C GLY A 202 -16.35 9.92 -4.26
N SER A 203 -15.74 9.45 -5.33
CA SER A 203 -16.34 8.56 -6.33
C SER A 203 -15.59 7.24 -6.41
N ALA A 204 -16.32 6.18 -6.77
CA ALA A 204 -15.76 4.87 -7.04
C ALA A 204 -16.29 4.37 -8.39
N VAL A 205 -15.42 3.81 -9.21
CA VAL A 205 -15.80 3.11 -10.44
C VAL A 205 -15.46 1.65 -10.29
N MET A 206 -16.39 0.77 -10.66
CA MET A 206 -16.09 -0.63 -10.87
C MET A 206 -15.78 -0.86 -12.35
N ALA A 207 -14.70 -1.57 -12.64
CA ALA A 207 -14.32 -1.94 -14.00
C ALA A 207 -13.92 -3.41 -14.06
N ARG A 208 -14.15 -4.04 -15.21
CA ARG A 208 -13.70 -5.38 -15.53
C ARG A 208 -12.56 -5.30 -16.52
N VAL A 209 -11.49 -6.03 -16.24
CA VAL A 209 -10.34 -6.17 -17.13
C VAL A 209 -10.43 -7.54 -17.79
N HIS A 210 -10.50 -7.55 -19.11
CA HIS A 210 -10.44 -8.75 -19.94
C HIS A 210 -9.00 -8.87 -20.43
N ALA A 211 -8.19 -9.62 -19.69
CA ALA A 211 -6.78 -9.83 -20.02
C ALA A 211 -6.57 -11.00 -21.00
N ASP A 212 -7.61 -11.81 -21.20
CA ASP A 212 -7.64 -12.93 -22.14
C ASP A 212 -7.76 -12.45 -23.60
N GLY A 213 -7.26 -13.29 -24.52
CA GLY A 213 -7.30 -13.03 -25.96
C GLY A 213 -6.16 -12.16 -26.50
N ALA A 214 -6.22 -11.90 -27.81
CA ALA A 214 -5.15 -11.26 -28.58
C ALA A 214 -4.92 -9.78 -28.26
N ARG A 215 -5.91 -9.10 -27.66
CA ARG A 215 -5.80 -7.71 -27.17
C ARG A 215 -6.61 -7.53 -25.88
N PRO A 216 -5.98 -7.11 -24.76
CA PRO A 216 -6.72 -6.84 -23.54
C PRO A 216 -7.72 -5.70 -23.71
N ASN A 217 -8.79 -5.71 -22.91
CA ASN A 217 -9.81 -4.66 -22.93
C ASN A 217 -10.29 -4.32 -21.50
N VAL A 218 -10.83 -3.12 -21.33
CA VAL A 218 -11.41 -2.64 -20.08
C VAL A 218 -12.85 -2.18 -20.30
N SER A 219 -13.78 -2.78 -19.57
CA SER A 219 -15.19 -2.38 -19.57
C SER A 219 -15.58 -1.79 -18.20
N LEU A 220 -16.18 -0.61 -18.19
CA LEU A 220 -16.68 0.02 -16.97
C LEU A 220 -18.06 -0.57 -16.64
N ALA A 221 -18.28 -0.96 -15.38
CA ALA A 221 -19.54 -1.52 -14.91
C ALA A 221 -20.46 -0.45 -14.29
N GLY A 222 -19.90 0.51 -13.56
CA GLY A 222 -20.69 1.55 -12.90
C GLY A 222 -19.84 2.57 -12.17
N LYS A 223 -20.43 3.74 -11.85
CA LYS A 223 -19.83 4.81 -11.07
C LYS A 223 -20.75 5.20 -9.92
N HIS A 224 -20.21 5.21 -8.70
CA HIS A 224 -20.94 5.46 -7.47
C HIS A 224 -20.27 6.54 -6.66
N ARG A 225 -21.06 7.37 -5.99
CA ARG A 225 -20.57 8.30 -4.96
C ARG A 225 -20.59 7.59 -3.61
N PHE A 226 -19.44 7.51 -2.94
CA PHE A 226 -19.35 6.79 -1.65
C PHE A 226 -19.52 7.71 -0.43
N VAL A 227 -19.34 9.03 -0.60
CA VAL A 227 -19.55 10.05 0.45
C VAL A 227 -20.24 11.29 -0.16
N SER A 228 -21.17 11.90 0.58
CA SER A 228 -21.95 13.07 0.14
C SER A 228 -21.22 14.42 0.24
N GLY A 229 -19.93 14.46 0.59
CA GLY A 229 -19.16 15.67 0.82
C GLY A 229 -17.73 15.62 0.28
N PRO A 230 -16.95 16.70 0.46
CA PRO A 230 -15.60 16.77 -0.07
C PRO A 230 -14.66 15.76 0.60
N VAL A 231 -13.93 14.98 -0.21
CA VAL A 231 -12.94 14.02 0.25
C VAL A 231 -11.54 14.27 -0.32
N ALA A 232 -10.53 13.78 0.40
CA ALA A 232 -9.15 13.77 -0.04
C ALA A 232 -8.40 12.57 0.58
N ARG A 233 -7.19 12.28 0.08
CA ARG A 233 -6.22 11.34 0.67
C ARG A 233 -6.83 9.95 0.87
N ILE A 234 -7.40 9.40 -0.19
CA ILE A 234 -8.06 8.09 -0.16
C ILE A 234 -7.00 6.98 -0.06
N SER A 235 -7.24 6.00 0.81
CA SER A 235 -6.49 4.75 0.90
C SER A 235 -7.48 3.61 1.09
N ALA A 236 -7.20 2.44 0.52
CA ALA A 236 -8.08 1.29 0.62
C ALA A 236 -7.30 -0.01 0.77
N ALA A 237 -7.90 -0.98 1.47
CA ALA A 237 -7.32 -2.30 1.66
C ALA A 237 -8.42 -3.36 1.62
N MET A 238 -8.17 -4.43 0.87
CA MET A 238 -9.04 -5.60 0.80
C MET A 238 -8.99 -6.38 2.12
N LEU A 239 -10.16 -6.72 2.67
CA LEU A 239 -10.30 -7.50 3.91
C LEU A 239 -10.66 -8.96 3.64
N THR A 240 -11.54 -9.18 2.66
CA THR A 240 -11.93 -10.49 2.13
C THR A 240 -12.00 -10.38 0.60
N PRO A 241 -12.21 -11.48 -0.15
CA PRO A 241 -12.32 -11.39 -1.60
C PRO A 241 -13.37 -10.38 -2.08
N THR A 242 -14.46 -10.18 -1.33
CA THR A 242 -15.56 -9.27 -1.70
C THR A 242 -15.67 -8.02 -0.84
N SER A 243 -14.95 -7.89 0.28
CA SER A 243 -15.04 -6.71 1.14
C SER A 243 -13.71 -5.99 1.29
N PHE A 244 -13.79 -4.67 1.44
CA PHE A 244 -12.61 -3.81 1.62
C PHE A 244 -12.98 -2.59 2.46
N VAL A 245 -11.96 -1.94 3.00
CA VAL A 245 -12.11 -0.68 3.74
C VAL A 245 -11.58 0.49 2.94
N VAL A 246 -12.16 1.66 3.17
CA VAL A 246 -11.80 2.92 2.53
C VAL A 246 -11.57 3.96 3.61
N ALA A 247 -10.32 4.37 3.79
CA ALA A 247 -9.94 5.49 4.64
C ALA A 247 -9.79 6.76 3.80
N PHE A 248 -10.31 7.88 4.29
CA PHE A 248 -10.28 9.15 3.58
C PHE A 248 -10.42 10.32 4.53
N ARG A 249 -9.98 11.50 4.07
CA ARG A 249 -10.23 12.77 4.75
C ARG A 249 -11.56 13.30 4.27
N HIS A 250 -12.53 13.42 5.16
CA HIS A 250 -13.79 14.09 4.84
C HIS A 250 -13.76 15.50 5.43
N ARG A 251 -13.99 16.52 4.60
CA ARG A 251 -14.24 17.87 5.10
C ARG A 251 -15.75 18.06 5.22
N SER A 252 -16.21 18.52 6.38
CA SER A 252 -17.60 18.96 6.51
C SER A 252 -17.83 20.17 5.61
N SER A 253 -18.94 20.19 4.87
CA SER A 253 -19.39 21.38 4.14
C SER A 253 -19.95 22.44 5.09
N ASP A 254 -20.44 22.03 6.26
CA ASP A 254 -21.07 22.91 7.23
C ASP A 254 -20.22 23.01 8.49
N GLY A 255 -19.82 24.23 8.86
CA GLY A 255 -19.09 24.55 10.09
C GLY A 255 -19.91 24.38 11.38
N ALA A 256 -21.04 23.67 11.33
CA ALA A 256 -21.96 23.48 12.44
C ALA A 256 -21.77 22.16 13.20
N SER A 257 -21.02 21.18 12.67
CA SER A 257 -20.73 19.95 13.42
C SER A 257 -19.48 20.13 14.29
N SER A 258 -19.61 19.88 15.59
CA SER A 258 -18.47 19.87 16.53
C SER A 258 -17.49 18.71 16.29
N GLU A 259 -17.87 17.72 15.48
CA GLU A 259 -17.02 16.57 15.16
C GLU A 259 -16.25 16.74 13.85
N HIS A 260 -14.94 16.54 13.93
CA HIS A 260 -14.06 16.45 12.78
C HIS A 260 -14.18 15.09 12.10
N ARG A 261 -14.15 15.09 10.77
CA ARG A 261 -14.30 13.86 9.95
C ARG A 261 -13.02 13.51 9.19
N GLU A 262 -11.88 14.04 9.63
CA GLU A 262 -10.64 13.95 8.88
C GLU A 262 -9.99 12.56 8.92
N ALA A 263 -10.26 11.75 9.94
CA ALA A 263 -9.92 10.33 9.99
C ALA A 263 -11.18 9.46 9.84
N SER A 264 -11.84 9.57 8.69
CA SER A 264 -12.99 8.75 8.34
C SER A 264 -12.57 7.41 7.75
N CYS A 265 -13.36 6.38 8.02
CA CYS A 265 -13.28 5.07 7.39
C CYS A 265 -14.67 4.54 7.03
N LEU A 266 -14.78 3.83 5.90
CA LEU A 266 -15.99 3.12 5.47
C LEU A 266 -15.65 1.66 5.16
N VAL A 267 -16.67 0.79 5.28
CA VAL A 267 -16.61 -0.56 4.72
C VAL A 267 -17.32 -0.54 3.37
N ALA A 268 -16.75 -1.24 2.41
CA ALA A 268 -17.31 -1.45 1.09
C ALA A 268 -17.37 -2.94 0.78
N GLU A 269 -18.38 -3.32 0.00
CA GLU A 269 -18.60 -4.67 -0.45
C GLU A 269 -18.84 -4.67 -1.96
N ALA A 270 -18.10 -5.51 -2.67
CA ALA A 270 -18.29 -5.79 -4.06
C ALA A 270 -19.37 -6.85 -4.24
N ARG A 271 -20.39 -6.51 -5.01
CA ARG A 271 -21.37 -7.44 -5.56
C ARG A 271 -21.06 -7.62 -7.04
N SER A 272 -21.77 -8.53 -7.69
CA SER A 272 -21.49 -8.94 -9.09
C SER A 272 -21.28 -7.76 -10.06
N THR A 273 -22.03 -6.67 -9.93
CA THR A 273 -21.95 -5.49 -10.80
C THR A 273 -21.97 -4.14 -10.08
N GLU A 274 -21.94 -4.13 -8.74
CA GLU A 274 -22.09 -2.89 -7.96
C GLU A 274 -21.17 -2.86 -6.74
N LEU A 275 -20.87 -1.63 -6.29
CA LEU A 275 -20.19 -1.39 -5.02
C LEU A 275 -21.20 -0.87 -4.00
N ALA A 276 -21.34 -1.58 -2.89
CA ALA A 276 -22.12 -1.14 -1.74
C ALA A 276 -21.19 -0.55 -0.68
N PHE A 277 -21.53 0.62 -0.14
CA PHE A 277 -20.77 1.28 0.93
C PHE A 277 -21.66 1.42 2.17
N THR A 278 -21.06 1.31 3.35
CA THR A 278 -21.74 1.68 4.60
C THR A 278 -22.16 3.15 4.56
N ARG A 279 -23.31 3.51 5.15
CA ARG A 279 -23.83 4.89 5.06
C ARG A 279 -23.11 5.87 5.98
N GLN A 280 -22.66 5.41 7.15
CA GLN A 280 -22.01 6.24 8.15
C GLN A 280 -20.54 5.82 8.28
N PRO A 281 -19.59 6.73 8.06
CA PRO A 281 -18.19 6.44 8.32
C PRO A 281 -17.93 6.33 9.82
N LEU A 282 -17.03 5.43 10.20
CA LEU A 282 -16.42 5.47 11.52
C LEU A 282 -15.47 6.67 11.57
N LEU A 283 -15.58 7.46 12.64
CA LEU A 283 -14.71 8.60 12.93
C LEU A 283 -13.68 8.17 13.97
N LEU A 284 -12.42 8.04 13.57
CA LEU A 284 -11.38 7.55 14.46
C LEU A 284 -10.90 8.63 15.45
N GLU A 285 -10.93 9.89 15.02
CA GLU A 285 -10.48 11.04 15.80
C GLU A 285 -11.48 12.21 15.62
N PRO A 286 -12.69 12.12 16.19
CA PRO A 286 -13.74 13.13 15.99
C PRO A 286 -13.40 14.49 16.62
N LYS A 287 -12.37 14.55 17.46
CA LYS A 287 -11.93 15.77 18.15
C LYS A 287 -10.65 16.38 17.56
N GLN A 288 -10.06 15.76 16.52
CA GLN A 288 -8.81 16.21 15.93
C GLN A 288 -9.02 16.67 14.49
N ASP A 289 -8.30 17.72 14.13
CA ASP A 289 -8.20 18.19 12.76
C ASP A 289 -6.77 18.00 12.21
N GLN A 290 -6.54 18.48 10.99
CA GLN A 290 -5.25 18.40 10.30
C GLN A 290 -4.70 16.97 10.16
N ILE A 291 -5.55 16.01 9.84
CA ILE A 291 -5.14 14.63 9.55
C ILE A 291 -4.85 14.49 8.06
N TRP A 292 -3.57 14.29 7.70
CA TRP A 292 -3.10 14.47 6.32
C TRP A 292 -2.75 13.15 5.63
N ALA A 293 -1.57 12.60 5.90
CA ALA A 293 -1.11 11.33 5.33
C ALA A 293 -1.77 10.15 6.03
N ARG A 294 -2.06 9.07 5.28
CA ARG A 294 -2.66 7.85 5.82
C ARG A 294 -2.40 6.63 4.96
N SER A 295 -2.54 5.48 5.58
CA SER A 295 -2.62 4.19 4.92
C SER A 295 -3.57 3.28 5.70
N VAL A 296 -4.17 2.32 5.00
CA VAL A 296 -4.81 1.16 5.61
C VAL A 296 -4.18 -0.12 5.08
N ALA A 297 -4.13 -1.16 5.89
CA ALA A 297 -3.63 -2.48 5.49
C ALA A 297 -4.35 -3.56 6.29
N ALA A 298 -4.75 -4.64 5.59
CA ALA A 298 -5.32 -5.80 6.25
C ALA A 298 -4.24 -6.56 7.04
N VAL A 299 -4.59 -6.98 8.25
CA VAL A 299 -3.70 -7.73 9.15
C VAL A 299 -4.23 -9.12 9.47
N GLN A 300 -5.55 -9.30 9.40
CA GLN A 300 -6.30 -10.56 9.42
C GLN A 300 -7.60 -10.41 8.62
N PRO A 301 -8.30 -11.51 8.28
CA PRO A 301 -9.66 -11.41 7.74
C PRO A 301 -10.52 -10.50 8.64
N ASN A 302 -11.11 -9.47 8.04
CA ASN A 302 -11.91 -8.45 8.71
C ASN A 302 -11.19 -7.60 9.78
N VAL A 303 -9.87 -7.69 9.93
CA VAL A 303 -9.09 -6.83 10.84
C VAL A 303 -8.07 -6.05 10.03
N PHE A 304 -7.98 -4.74 10.29
CA PHE A 304 -7.05 -3.86 9.59
C PHE A 304 -6.42 -2.85 10.53
N ALA A 305 -5.23 -2.41 10.14
CA ALA A 305 -4.56 -1.27 10.73
C ALA A 305 -4.94 0.01 9.96
N TYR A 306 -5.11 1.10 10.70
CA TYR A 306 -5.26 2.46 10.17
C TYR A 306 -4.12 3.31 10.75
N THR A 307 -3.15 3.67 9.91
CA THR A 307 -2.08 4.59 10.28
C THR A 307 -2.29 5.94 9.62
N TYR A 308 -2.08 7.02 10.37
CA TYR A 308 -2.22 8.38 9.87
C TYR A 308 -1.28 9.36 10.58
N HIS A 309 -1.04 10.50 9.94
CA HIS A 309 -0.33 11.61 10.54
C HIS A 309 -1.30 12.70 11.00
N SER A 310 -1.24 13.04 12.29
CA SER A 310 -1.89 14.20 12.89
C SER A 310 -0.94 15.40 12.79
N GLY A 311 -1.27 16.35 11.91
CA GLY A 311 -0.48 17.55 11.68
C GLY A 311 -0.54 18.53 12.86
N ALA A 312 -1.71 18.62 13.52
CA ALA A 312 -1.90 19.47 14.70
C ALA A 312 -1.02 19.03 15.87
N GLU A 313 -0.99 17.72 16.14
CA GLU A 313 -0.19 17.13 17.22
C GLU A 313 1.26 16.84 16.80
N LYS A 314 1.56 16.88 15.49
CA LYS A 314 2.86 16.49 14.90
C LYS A 314 3.28 15.08 15.31
N VAL A 315 2.36 14.12 15.20
CA VAL A 315 2.60 12.71 15.50
C VAL A 315 2.02 11.78 14.44
N THR A 316 2.66 10.63 14.26
CA THR A 316 2.11 9.52 13.49
C THR A 316 1.43 8.56 14.46
N LYS A 317 0.16 8.24 14.22
CA LYS A 317 -0.66 7.36 15.06
C LYS A 317 -1.11 6.12 14.27
N GLN A 318 -1.32 5.02 14.99
CA GLN A 318 -1.89 3.79 14.43
C GLN A 318 -2.97 3.22 15.35
N ALA A 319 -4.07 2.81 14.73
CA ALA A 319 -5.17 2.10 15.38
C ALA A 319 -5.42 0.76 14.69
N PHE A 320 -6.06 -0.17 15.41
CA PHE A 320 -6.49 -1.45 14.87
C PHE A 320 -8.00 -1.58 15.00
N LEU A 321 -8.64 -1.94 13.90
CA LEU A 321 -10.09 -2.03 13.79
C LEU A 321 -10.50 -3.39 13.27
N GLN A 322 -11.67 -3.84 13.70
CA GLN A 322 -12.32 -5.03 13.18
C GLN A 322 -13.67 -4.66 12.56
N VAL A 323 -13.95 -5.25 11.40
CA VAL A 323 -15.25 -5.22 10.77
C VAL A 323 -16.03 -6.46 11.22
N ASP A 324 -17.24 -6.25 11.72
CA ASP A 324 -18.17 -7.34 11.97
C ASP A 324 -18.68 -7.89 10.61
N PRO A 325 -18.52 -9.19 10.32
CA PRO A 325 -18.86 -9.75 9.02
C PRO A 325 -20.37 -9.82 8.75
N GLU A 326 -21.23 -9.68 9.74
CA GLU A 326 -22.69 -9.74 9.56
C GLU A 326 -23.28 -8.33 9.48
N THR A 327 -22.95 -7.49 10.45
CA THR A 327 -23.51 -6.14 10.59
C THR A 327 -22.75 -5.09 9.79
N ARG A 328 -21.53 -5.40 9.34
CA ARG A 328 -20.58 -4.48 8.70
C ARG A 328 -20.19 -3.28 9.56
N GLN A 329 -20.49 -3.34 10.86
CA GLN A 329 -20.05 -2.32 11.81
C GLN A 329 -18.57 -2.47 12.10
N MET A 330 -17.87 -1.35 12.22
CA MET A 330 -16.48 -1.34 12.64
C MET A 330 -16.41 -1.13 14.15
N ARG A 331 -15.56 -1.92 14.82
CA ARG A 331 -15.18 -1.73 16.21
C ARG A 331 -13.69 -1.51 16.34
N LEU A 332 -13.30 -0.69 17.30
CA LEU A 332 -11.91 -0.44 17.62
C LEU A 332 -11.38 -1.56 18.50
N LEU A 333 -10.37 -2.27 18.01
CA LEU A 333 -9.65 -3.28 18.81
C LEU A 333 -8.55 -2.64 19.65
N LYS A 334 -7.93 -1.60 19.10
CA LYS A 334 -6.86 -0.85 19.76
C LYS A 334 -6.96 0.63 19.41
N GLN A 335 -6.96 1.46 20.45
CA GLN A 335 -7.00 2.92 20.33
C GLN A 335 -5.81 3.45 19.53
N PRO A 336 -5.91 4.63 18.90
CA PRO A 336 -4.78 5.26 18.23
C PRO A 336 -3.61 5.46 19.20
N GLU A 337 -2.48 4.81 18.89
CA GLU A 337 -1.22 4.97 19.63
C GLU A 337 -0.19 5.69 18.79
N VAL A 338 0.63 6.51 19.44
CA VAL A 338 1.72 7.25 18.78
C VAL A 338 2.84 6.29 18.42
N LEU A 339 3.14 6.18 17.13
CA LEU A 339 4.27 5.41 16.58
C LEU A 339 5.53 6.28 16.40
N GLY A 340 5.35 7.58 16.15
CA GLY A 340 6.46 8.48 15.86
C GLY A 340 6.06 9.93 16.03
N ARG A 341 7.06 10.80 16.20
CA ARG A 341 6.88 12.23 16.40
C ARG A 341 7.46 13.00 15.21
N GLY A 342 7.10 14.28 15.12
CA GLY A 342 7.54 15.14 14.04
C GLY A 342 6.60 15.11 12.82
N PHE A 343 6.85 16.04 11.90
CA PHE A 343 6.07 16.13 10.67
C PHE A 343 6.41 14.96 9.74
N THR A 344 5.37 14.32 9.19
CA THR A 344 5.52 13.38 8.09
C THR A 344 4.55 13.66 6.95
N PRO A 345 5.04 13.88 5.72
CA PRO A 345 4.19 13.84 4.54
C PRO A 345 3.94 12.40 4.05
N PHE A 346 4.64 11.41 4.61
CA PHE A 346 4.61 10.02 4.17
C PHE A 346 4.16 9.07 5.28
N VAL A 347 3.12 8.29 5.01
CA VAL A 347 2.65 7.20 5.86
C VAL A 347 2.25 6.07 4.93
N GLY A 348 2.81 4.89 5.16
CA GLY A 348 2.50 3.69 4.38
C GLY A 348 2.51 2.44 5.23
N MET A 349 1.79 1.42 4.76
CA MET A 349 1.75 0.12 5.39
C MET A 349 1.76 -0.99 4.34
N VAL A 350 2.41 -2.10 4.67
CA VAL A 350 2.37 -3.34 3.89
C VAL A 350 2.10 -4.49 4.86
N GLY A 351 1.00 -5.22 4.63
CA GLY A 351 0.64 -6.42 5.38
C GLY A 351 0.95 -7.68 4.59
N THR A 352 1.38 -8.76 5.24
CA THR A 352 1.67 -10.04 4.56
C THR A 352 0.43 -10.69 3.96
N LEU A 353 -0.77 -10.41 4.46
CA LEU A 353 -2.02 -10.88 3.84
C LEU A 353 -2.28 -10.26 2.47
N THR A 354 -1.75 -9.07 2.21
CA THR A 354 -1.78 -8.46 0.88
C THR A 354 -0.80 -9.16 -0.07
N ALA A 355 0.22 -9.85 0.47
CA ALA A 355 1.22 -10.60 -0.28
C ALA A 355 0.88 -12.09 -0.48
N LEU A 356 0.03 -12.66 0.38
CA LEU A 356 -0.43 -14.05 0.31
C LEU A 356 -1.61 -14.17 -0.65
N LYS A 357 -1.36 -14.71 -1.84
CA LYS A 357 -2.39 -14.98 -2.85
C LYS A 357 -2.74 -16.48 -2.88
N PRO A 358 -4.00 -16.87 -3.20
CA PRO A 358 -4.44 -18.27 -3.17
C PRO A 358 -3.67 -19.23 -4.08
N GLN A 359 -2.94 -18.71 -5.08
CA GLN A 359 -2.20 -19.49 -6.07
C GLN A 359 -0.70 -19.67 -5.74
N GLN A 360 -0.24 -19.30 -4.55
CA GLN A 360 1.17 -19.51 -4.16
C GLN A 360 1.45 -20.97 -3.78
N ASP A 361 2.67 -21.40 -4.13
CA ASP A 361 3.22 -22.72 -3.85
C ASP A 361 3.05 -23.09 -2.36
N ALA A 362 2.52 -24.28 -2.08
CA ALA A 362 2.06 -24.68 -0.73
C ALA A 362 3.17 -24.54 0.34
N THR A 363 4.42 -24.67 -0.07
CA THR A 363 5.63 -24.58 0.75
C THR A 363 5.96 -23.15 1.20
N GLN A 364 5.77 -22.13 0.35
CA GLN A 364 5.99 -20.72 0.74
C GLN A 364 4.85 -20.21 1.62
N VAL A 365 3.63 -20.63 1.31
CA VAL A 365 2.46 -20.36 2.16
C VAL A 365 2.66 -20.96 3.55
N GLN A 366 3.19 -22.19 3.65
CA GLN A 366 3.54 -22.81 4.94
C GLN A 366 4.62 -22.05 5.72
N LEU A 367 5.69 -21.56 5.07
CA LEU A 367 6.74 -20.79 5.74
C LEU A 367 6.25 -19.45 6.30
N LEU A 368 5.42 -18.72 5.54
CA LEU A 368 4.81 -17.47 6.00
C LEU A 368 3.72 -17.72 7.05
N GLN A 369 2.95 -18.81 6.93
CA GLN A 369 1.99 -19.23 7.95
C GLN A 369 2.66 -19.64 9.27
N GLN A 370 3.83 -20.29 9.22
CA GLN A 370 4.61 -20.64 10.41
C GLN A 370 5.15 -19.41 11.17
N GLN A 371 5.39 -18.30 10.49
CA GLN A 371 5.92 -17.07 11.10
C GLN A 371 4.85 -16.04 11.50
N GLY A 372 3.57 -16.34 11.24
CA GLY A 372 2.42 -15.46 11.53
C GLY A 372 2.30 -14.27 10.55
N PRO A 373 1.12 -13.64 10.45
CA PRO A 373 0.96 -12.44 9.65
C PRO A 373 1.87 -11.32 10.16
N ARG A 374 2.41 -10.48 9.27
CA ARG A 374 3.25 -9.33 9.66
C ARG A 374 2.72 -8.05 9.04
N LEU A 375 2.96 -6.96 9.75
CA LEU A 375 2.65 -5.61 9.30
C LEU A 375 3.93 -4.77 9.36
N LEU A 376 4.37 -4.27 8.21
CA LEU A 376 5.37 -3.22 8.12
C LEU A 376 4.66 -1.87 8.03
N THR A 377 4.92 -0.99 8.99
CA THR A 377 4.46 0.40 8.96
C THR A 377 5.66 1.30 8.76
N TYR A 378 5.62 2.21 7.79
CA TYR A 378 6.72 3.12 7.51
C TYR A 378 6.25 4.57 7.36
N PHE A 379 7.09 5.49 7.78
CA PHE A 379 6.87 6.93 7.76
C PHE A 379 8.21 7.66 7.82
N THR A 380 8.19 8.99 7.84
CA THR A 380 9.40 9.81 8.06
C THR A 380 9.27 10.60 9.36
N GLU A 381 10.34 10.72 10.12
CA GLU A 381 10.44 11.65 11.24
C GLU A 381 11.36 12.79 10.80
N GLY A 382 10.78 13.87 10.28
CA GLY A 382 11.53 14.87 9.52
C GLY A 382 12.05 14.28 8.20
N ALA A 383 13.37 14.22 8.04
CA ALA A 383 14.03 13.62 6.87
C ALA A 383 14.47 12.16 7.09
N VAL A 384 14.31 11.62 8.31
CA VAL A 384 14.78 10.29 8.67
C VAL A 384 13.66 9.28 8.40
N PRO A 385 13.84 8.30 7.51
CA PRO A 385 12.87 7.22 7.34
C PRO A 385 12.83 6.37 8.61
N LYS A 386 11.61 5.99 9.00
CA LYS A 386 11.32 5.10 10.12
C LYS A 386 10.43 3.99 9.63
N ALA A 387 10.68 2.78 10.11
CA ALA A 387 9.80 1.66 9.89
C ALA A 387 9.69 0.83 11.17
N ASN A 388 8.51 0.25 11.36
CA ASN A 388 8.24 -0.69 12.43
C ASN A 388 7.59 -1.94 11.84
N MET A 389 8.17 -3.08 12.14
CA MET A 389 7.67 -4.39 11.74
C MET A 389 7.10 -5.11 12.95
N CYS A 390 5.82 -5.45 12.89
CA CYS A 390 5.13 -6.20 13.93
C CYS A 390 4.70 -7.59 13.43
N VAL A 391 4.70 -8.57 14.33
CA VAL A 391 4.03 -9.86 14.13
C VAL A 391 2.60 -9.74 14.65
N MET A 392 1.62 -10.14 13.87
CA MET A 392 0.22 -10.05 14.23
C MET A 392 -0.18 -11.30 15.02
N GLY A 393 -0.61 -11.11 16.27
CA GLY A 393 -1.12 -12.18 17.11
C GLY A 393 -2.46 -12.72 16.60
N ALA A 394 -2.96 -13.82 17.18
CA ALA A 394 -4.20 -14.47 16.76
C ALA A 394 -5.43 -13.54 16.83
N THR A 395 -5.43 -12.53 17.70
CA THR A 395 -6.50 -11.52 17.83
C THR A 395 -6.44 -10.40 16.80
N GLY A 396 -5.44 -10.41 15.90
CA GLY A 396 -5.20 -9.34 14.93
C GLY A 396 -4.56 -8.09 15.54
N LEU A 397 -4.13 -8.16 16.80
CA LEU A 397 -3.34 -7.12 17.46
C LEU A 397 -1.85 -7.36 17.25
N PRO A 398 -1.05 -6.29 17.16
CA PRO A 398 0.38 -6.42 16.97
C PRO A 398 1.05 -6.98 18.23
N SER A 399 2.05 -7.81 18.00
CA SER A 399 2.92 -8.44 18.99
C SER A 399 4.36 -8.38 18.47
N LEU A 400 5.35 -8.35 19.36
CA LEU A 400 6.78 -8.38 18.98
C LEU A 400 7.14 -7.32 17.91
N CYS A 401 6.68 -6.08 18.10
CA CYS A 401 7.03 -4.97 17.22
C CYS A 401 8.49 -4.57 17.39
N LYS A 402 9.17 -4.34 16.27
CA LYS A 402 10.58 -3.90 16.25
C LYS A 402 10.77 -2.80 15.22
N ASP A 403 11.61 -1.84 15.55
CA ASP A 403 12.08 -0.85 14.59
C ASP A 403 13.05 -1.51 13.61
N VAL A 404 12.94 -1.15 12.33
CA VAL A 404 13.73 -1.72 11.22
C VAL A 404 14.40 -0.66 10.38
#